data_AF-A0A2E1A7B5-F1
#
_entry.id   AF-A0A2E1A7B5-F1
#
_cell.length_a   1.000
_cell.length_b   1.000
_cell.length_c   1.000
_cell.angle_alpha   90.00
_cell.angle_beta   90.00
_cell.angle_gamma   90.00
#
_symmetry.space_group_name_H-M   'P 1'
#
loop_
_entity.id
_entity.type
_entity.pdbx_description
1 polymer ?
#
loop_
_entity_poly.entity_id
_entity_poly.type
_entity_poly.pdbx_seq_one_letter_code
_entity_poly.pdbx_strand_id
1 'polypeptide(L)'
;MSQDHRPKDQSRQLIVDAILAAGGPLTRTQIARVLQRTKTPHLIALIDSLVEEGYLARSIVTFKNGVQGYQYDLSEELRRALE
;
A
#
# COMPACT_ATOMS: atom_id res chain seq x y z
N MET A 1 17.33 18.04 -16.66
CA MET A 1 16.12 17.60 -17.38
C MET A 1 15.34 16.69 -16.45
N SER A 2 14.59 17.27 -15.51
CA SER A 2 13.95 16.53 -14.42
C SER A 2 12.60 16.02 -14.92
N GLN A 3 12.50 14.72 -15.20
CA GLN A 3 11.22 14.11 -15.51
C GLN A 3 10.29 14.26 -14.30
N ASP A 4 9.15 14.92 -14.55
CA ASP A 4 8.03 15.17 -13.66
C ASP A 4 7.56 13.84 -13.03
N HIS A 5 8.09 13.49 -11.85
CA HIS A 5 7.73 12.29 -11.08
C HIS A 5 6.47 12.47 -10.20
N ARG A 6 5.78 13.62 -10.33
CA ARG A 6 4.67 14.01 -9.46
C ARG A 6 3.53 12.99 -9.31
N PRO A 7 3.08 12.24 -10.33
CA PRO A 7 1.91 11.38 -10.16
C PRO A 7 2.20 10.10 -9.36
N LYS A 8 3.43 9.57 -9.42
CA LYS A 8 3.82 8.36 -8.66
C LYS A 8 4.04 8.71 -7.18
N ASP A 9 4.70 9.83 -6.89
CA ASP A 9 4.88 10.32 -5.52
C ASP A 9 3.55 10.64 -4.83
N GLN A 10 2.60 11.26 -5.53
CA GLN A 10 1.27 11.55 -4.97
C GLN A 10 0.49 10.28 -4.68
N SER A 11 0.51 9.30 -5.60
CA SER A 11 -0.19 8.04 -5.40
C SER A 11 0.45 7.19 -4.29
N ARG A 12 1.78 7.24 -4.15
CA ARG A 12 2.49 6.65 -3.01
C ARG A 12 2.03 7.27 -1.70
N GLN A 13 2.05 8.60 -1.61
CA GLN A 13 1.70 9.32 -0.39
C GLN A 13 0.27 8.96 0.06
N LEU A 14 -0.67 8.93 -0.88
CA LEU A 14 -2.06 8.54 -0.58
C LEU A 14 -2.19 7.12 -0.02
N ILE A 15 -1.39 6.16 -0.52
CA ILE A 15 -1.39 4.78 -0.01
C ILE A 15 -0.79 4.71 1.40
N VAL A 16 0.31 5.42 1.64
CA VAL A 16 0.95 5.51 2.95
C VAL A 16 0.00 6.14 3.97
N ASP A 17 -0.61 7.28 3.63
CA ASP A 17 -1.58 7.97 4.47
C ASP A 17 -2.80 7.08 4.76
N ALA A 18 -3.27 6.30 3.78
CA ALA A 18 -4.38 5.36 3.95
C ALA A 18 -4.07 4.28 4.99
N ILE A 19 -2.85 3.73 4.99
CA ILE A 19 -2.43 2.70 5.96
C ILE A 19 -2.23 3.32 7.35
N LEU A 20 -1.61 4.51 7.44
CA LEU A 20 -1.46 5.26 8.69
C LEU A 20 -2.82 5.58 9.33
N ALA A 21 -3.75 6.14 8.56
CA ALA A 21 -5.07 6.51 9.04
C ALA A 21 -5.90 5.29 9.48
N ALA A 22 -5.68 4.13 8.86
CA ALA A 22 -6.32 2.89 9.28
C ALA A 22 -5.74 2.32 10.58
N GLY A 23 -4.55 2.76 11.00
CA GLY A 23 -3.86 2.27 12.20
C GLY A 23 -3.38 0.82 12.09
N GLY A 24 -3.28 0.26 10.88
CA GLY A 24 -2.88 -1.13 10.69
C GLY A 24 -2.94 -1.64 9.25
N PRO A 25 -2.57 -2.92 9.04
CA PRO A 25 -2.41 -3.51 7.72
C PRO A 25 -3.72 -3.58 6.92
N LEU A 26 -3.64 -3.24 5.64
CA LEU A 26 -4.77 -3.22 4.71
C LEU A 26 -4.60 -4.24 3.58
N THR A 27 -5.70 -4.83 3.13
CA THR A 27 -5.74 -5.60 1.87
C THR A 27 -5.78 -4.68 0.66
N ARG A 28 -5.41 -5.18 -0.53
CA ARG A 28 -5.56 -4.43 -1.81
C ARG A 28 -6.94 -3.83 -2.00
N THR A 29 -7.98 -4.56 -1.60
CA THR A 29 -9.38 -4.11 -1.72
C THR A 29 -9.69 -2.98 -0.73
N GLN A 30 -9.17 -3.05 0.50
CA GLN A 30 -9.32 -1.97 1.47
C GLN A 30 -8.58 -0.71 1.03
N ILE A 31 -7.34 -0.85 0.54
CA ILE A 31 -6.56 0.28 -0.02
C ILE A 31 -7.36 0.95 -1.14
N ALA A 32 -7.88 0.18 -2.10
CA ALA A 32 -8.70 0.72 -3.19
C ALA A 32 -9.93 1.50 -2.66
N ARG A 33 -10.62 0.95 -1.65
CA ARG A 33 -11.77 1.61 -1.01
C ARG A 33 -11.40 2.92 -0.32
N VAL A 34 -10.30 2.94 0.45
CA VAL A 34 -9.84 4.16 1.14
C VAL A 34 -9.46 5.24 0.14
N LEU A 35 -8.82 4.86 -0.97
CA LEU A 35 -8.48 5.76 -2.06
C LEU A 35 -9.69 6.18 -2.91
N GLN A 36 -10.90 5.68 -2.63
CA GLN A 36 -12.11 5.86 -3.44
C GLN A 36 -11.87 5.50 -4.92
N ARG A 37 -11.06 4.47 -5.15
CA ARG A 37 -10.67 3.97 -6.49
C ARG A 37 -11.16 2.55 -6.71
N THR A 38 -11.41 2.21 -7.96
CA THR A 38 -11.62 0.82 -8.35
C THR A 38 -10.31 0.05 -8.22
N LYS A 39 -10.40 -1.21 -7.77
CA LYS A 39 -9.26 -2.14 -7.78
C LYS A 39 -8.91 -2.50 -9.23
N THR A 40 -7.98 -1.75 -9.81
CA THR A 40 -7.48 -1.97 -11.18
C THR A 40 -6.13 -2.69 -11.16
N PRO A 41 -5.73 -3.35 -12.26
CA PRO A 41 -4.38 -3.91 -12.39
C PRO A 41 -3.27 -2.88 -12.16
N HIS A 42 -3.49 -1.63 -12.57
CA HIS A 42 -2.55 -0.54 -12.35
C HIS A 42 -2.36 -0.20 -10.86
N LEU A 43 -3.44 -0.12 -10.09
CA LEU A 43 -3.34 0.09 -8.64
C LEU A 43 -2.62 -1.07 -7.94
N ILE A 44 -2.86 -2.31 -8.39
CA ILE A 44 -2.18 -3.48 -7.85
C ILE A 44 -0.69 -3.41 -8.13
N ALA A 45 -0.30 -3.10 -9.39
CA ALA A 45 1.10 -2.94 -9.77
C ALA A 45 1.79 -1.82 -8.98
N LEU A 46 1.09 -0.72 -8.70
CA LEU A 46 1.60 0.35 -7.85
C LEU A 46 1.85 -0.14 -6.41
N ILE A 47 0.90 -0.85 -5.80
CA ILE A 47 1.07 -1.38 -4.45
C ILE A 47 2.26 -2.36 -4.40
N ASP A 48 2.37 -3.25 -5.40
CA ASP A 48 3.48 -4.21 -5.45
C ASP A 48 4.83 -3.49 -5.69
N SER A 49 4.88 -2.43 -6.49
CA SER A 49 6.11 -1.64 -6.65
C SER A 49 6.53 -0.97 -5.34
N LEU A 50 5.58 -0.47 -4.55
CA LEU A 50 5.89 0.11 -3.23
C LEU A 50 6.43 -0.93 -2.23
N VAL A 51 6.11 -2.21 -2.41
CA VAL A 51 6.74 -3.29 -1.64
C VAL A 51 8.17 -3.52 -2.12
N GLU A 52 8.40 -3.58 -3.44
CA GLU A 52 9.73 -3.75 -4.02
C GLU A 52 10.67 -2.57 -3.69
N GLU A 53 10.11 -1.36 -3.63
CA GLU A 53 10.81 -0.12 -3.29
C GLU A 53 11.01 0.04 -1.76
N GLY A 54 10.51 -0.89 -0.94
CA GLY A 54 10.74 -0.89 0.51
C GLY A 54 9.86 0.08 1.31
N TYR A 55 8.82 0.67 0.71
CA TYR A 55 7.87 1.52 1.44
C TYR A 55 6.82 0.71 2.19
N LEU A 56 6.44 -0.44 1.65
CA LEU A 56 5.41 -1.32 2.22
C LEU A 56 5.99 -2.71 2.52
N ALA A 57 5.48 -3.32 3.58
CA ALA A 57 5.68 -4.73 3.87
C ALA A 57 4.43 -5.53 3.48
N ARG A 58 4.63 -6.66 2.78
CA ARG A 58 3.54 -7.59 2.43
C ARG A 58 3.60 -8.82 3.31
N SER A 59 2.47 -9.19 3.91
CA SER A 59 2.31 -10.41 4.70
C SER A 59 1.16 -11.26 4.19
N ILE A 60 1.28 -12.58 4.35
CA ILE A 60 0.19 -13.52 4.04
C ILE A 60 -0.67 -13.67 5.30
N VAL A 61 -1.98 -13.52 5.14
CA VAL A 61 -2.98 -13.75 6.17
C VAL A 61 -3.94 -14.85 5.73
N THR A 62 -4.29 -15.74 6.67
CA THR A 62 -5.37 -16.70 6.47
C THR A 62 -6.67 -16.11 7.00
N PHE A 63 -7.66 -15.94 6.13
CA PHE A 63 -8.98 -15.45 6.51
C PHE A 63 -9.79 -16.55 7.21
N LYS A 64 -10.90 -16.15 7.85
CA LYS A 64 -11.77 -17.05 8.63
C LYS A 64 -12.33 -18.24 7.84
N ASN A 65 -12.36 -18.15 6.51
CA ASN A 65 -12.82 -19.20 5.60
C ASN A 65 -11.68 -20.11 5.09
N GLY A 66 -10.48 -20.00 5.64
CA GLY A 66 -9.30 -20.77 5.21
C GLY A 66 -8.62 -20.25 3.94
N VAL A 67 -9.18 -19.20 3.29
CA VAL A 67 -8.55 -18.58 2.12
C VAL A 67 -7.36 -17.74 2.58
N GLN A 68 -6.23 -17.88 1.88
CA GLN A 68 -5.08 -17.02 2.08
C GLN A 68 -5.18 -15.76 1.23
N GLY A 69 -4.70 -14.63 1.76
CA GLY A 69 -4.53 -13.41 0.99
C GLY A 69 -3.42 -12.54 1.52
N TYR A 70 -3.25 -11.38 0.88
CA TYR A 70 -2.19 -10.44 1.20
C TYR A 70 -2.73 -9.23 1.96
N GLN A 71 -1.99 -8.88 3.00
CA GLN A 71 -2.09 -7.61 3.71
C GLN A 71 -0.81 -6.81 3.52
N TYR A 72 -0.96 -5.50 3.57
CA TYR A 72 0.08 -4.51 3.31
C TYR A 72 0.10 -3.54 4.48
N ASP A 73 1.26 -3.42 5.12
CA ASP A 73 1.54 -2.40 6.15
C ASP A 73 2.71 -1.53 5.68
N LEU A 74 3.00 -0.44 6.40
CA LEU A 74 4.26 0.28 6.19
C LEU A 74 5.45 -0.64 6.48
N SER A 75 6.53 -0.45 5.75
CA SER A 75 7.79 -1.11 6.13
C SER A 75 8.27 -0.59 7.48
N GLU A 76 9.01 -1.43 8.20
CA GLU A 76 9.61 -1.05 9.49
C GLU A 76 10.53 0.16 9.34
N GLU A 77 11.25 0.25 8.23
CA GLU A 77 12.14 1.37 7.91
C GLU A 77 11.35 2.67 7.72
N LEU A 78 10.25 2.64 6.97
CA LEU A 78 9.41 3.81 6.76
C LEU A 78 8.68 4.21 8.05
N ARG A 79 8.21 3.24 8.85
CA ARG A 79 7.53 3.50 10.12
C ARG A 79 8.44 4.26 11.09
N ARG A 80 9.70 3.82 11.22
CA ARG A 80 10.72 4.50 12.04
C ARG A 80 11.08 5.90 11.54
N ALA A 81 11.00 6.14 10.24
CA ALA A 81 11.28 7.44 9.65
C ALA A 81 10.14 8.46 9.89
N LEU A 82 8.97 8.01 10.33
CA LEU A 82 7.77 8.84 10.57
C LEU A 82 7.51 9.11 12.07
N GLU A 83 8.27 8.47 12.97
CA GLU A 83 8.27 8.70 14.43
C GLU A 83 9.19 9.86 14.83
#